data_AF-A0A4U0U7X4-F1
#
_entry.id   AF-A0A4U0U7X4-F1
#
_cell.length_a   1.000
_cell.length_b   1.000
_cell.length_c   1.000
_cell.angle_alpha   90.00
_cell.angle_beta   90.00
_cell.angle_gamma   90.00
#
_symmetry.space_group_name_H-M   'P 1'
#
loop_
_entity.id
_entity.type
_entity.pdbx_description
1 polymer ?
#
loop_
_entity_poly.entity_id
_entity_poly.type
_entity_poly.pdbx_seq_one_letter_code
_entity_poly.pdbx_strand_id
1 'polypeptide(L)'
;MSANESGQGVSHATGGSQVPAKAQEAVPSSVEHQLPDSLHDTGSNKETGKVSHATGDSKVPKVLQEGLPASVEKIVPNSIHDTSGAKFPDGSVGK
;
A
#
# COMPACT_ATOMS: atom_id res chain seq x y z
N MET A 1 25.40 4.41 0.12
CA MET A 1 24.96 4.19 1.51
C MET A 1 24.37 2.79 1.56
N SER A 2 24.60 2.03 2.62
CA SER A 2 24.16 0.62 2.73
C SER A 2 23.29 0.46 3.97
N ALA A 3 22.19 -0.27 3.85
CA ALA A 3 21.25 -0.52 4.94
C ALA A 3 21.80 -1.55 5.95
N ASN A 4 21.39 -1.47 7.22
CA ASN A 4 21.67 -2.50 8.23
C ASN A 4 20.72 -3.72 8.06
N GLU A 5 20.83 -4.73 8.93
CA GLU A 5 20.00 -5.95 8.88
C GLU A 5 18.49 -5.69 9.00
N SER A 6 18.10 -4.57 9.61
CA SER A 6 16.70 -4.13 9.72
C SER A 6 16.29 -3.14 8.63
N GLY A 7 17.14 -2.90 7.62
CA GLY A 7 16.89 -1.99 6.51
C GLY A 7 17.11 -0.51 6.81
N GLN A 8 17.61 -0.14 7.99
CA GLN A 8 17.85 1.26 8.39
C GLN A 8 19.14 1.82 7.79
N GLY A 9 19.27 3.15 7.74
CA GLY A 9 20.46 3.87 7.27
C GLY A 9 20.43 4.24 5.79
N VAL A 10 19.33 3.94 5.10
CA VAL A 10 18.99 4.41 3.75
C VAL A 10 17.49 4.66 3.69
N SER A 11 17.07 5.53 2.77
CA SER A 11 15.66 5.66 2.41
C SER A 11 15.26 4.55 1.44
N HIS A 12 14.07 3.97 1.64
CA HIS A 12 13.47 3.03 0.67
C HIS A 12 12.45 3.71 -0.26
N ALA A 13 12.35 5.04 -0.25
CA ALA A 13 11.46 5.78 -1.14
C ALA A 13 11.89 5.63 -2.61
N THR A 14 10.94 5.32 -3.49
CA THR A 14 11.16 5.22 -4.94
C THR A 14 11.03 6.58 -5.64
N GLY A 15 10.57 7.61 -4.93
CA GLY A 15 10.35 8.96 -5.46
C GLY A 15 10.27 10.05 -4.39
N GLY A 16 9.44 11.06 -4.64
CA GLY A 16 9.24 12.16 -3.69
C GLY A 16 8.55 11.69 -2.42
N SER A 17 9.13 11.99 -1.26
CA SER A 17 8.62 11.62 0.05
C SER A 17 8.32 12.85 0.88
N GLN A 18 7.20 12.85 1.58
CA GLN A 18 6.81 13.89 2.55
C GLN A 18 7.44 13.67 3.92
N VAL A 19 8.03 12.48 4.14
CA VAL A 19 8.74 12.15 5.38
C VAL A 19 10.13 12.79 5.34
N PRO A 20 10.62 13.42 6.42
CA PRO A 20 11.98 13.93 6.46
C PRO A 20 13.03 12.82 6.26
N ALA A 21 14.07 13.07 5.47
CA ALA A 21 15.10 12.07 5.11
C ALA A 21 15.71 11.36 6.32
N LYS A 22 16.02 12.10 7.39
CA LYS A 22 16.54 11.50 8.63
C LYS A 22 15.57 10.55 9.33
N ALA A 23 14.27 10.77 9.21
CA ALA A 23 13.29 9.87 9.79
C ALA A 23 13.20 8.58 8.97
N GLN A 24 13.29 8.66 7.64
CA GLN A 24 13.34 7.51 6.73
C GLN A 24 14.53 6.60 7.10
N GLU A 25 15.74 7.18 7.16
CA GLU A 25 16.96 6.43 7.50
C GLU A 25 16.97 5.86 8.93
N ALA A 26 16.17 6.41 9.85
CA ALA A 26 16.18 6.01 11.25
C ALA A 26 15.22 4.84 11.53
N VAL A 27 14.21 4.62 10.70
CA VAL A 27 13.20 3.58 10.92
C VAL A 27 13.55 2.31 10.11
N PRO A 28 13.13 1.12 10.55
CA PRO A 28 13.27 -0.09 9.76
C PRO A 28 12.51 -0.01 8.44
N SER A 29 12.99 -0.71 7.42
CA SER A 29 12.32 -0.74 6.10
C SER A 29 10.88 -1.24 6.19
N SER A 30 10.59 -2.17 7.11
CA SER A 30 9.24 -2.66 7.37
C SER A 30 8.26 -1.56 7.80
N VAL A 31 8.74 -0.51 8.46
CA VAL A 31 7.92 0.64 8.86
C VAL A 31 7.74 1.60 7.70
N GLU A 32 8.80 1.87 6.93
CA GLU A 32 8.70 2.68 5.71
C GLU A 32 7.68 2.08 4.74
N HIS A 33 7.71 0.76 4.54
CA HIS A 33 6.77 0.06 3.68
C HIS A 33 5.33 0.12 4.17
N GLN A 34 5.07 0.45 5.44
CA GLN A 34 3.72 0.61 5.99
C GLN A 34 3.16 2.02 5.83
N LEU A 35 3.97 3.00 5.46
CA LEU A 35 3.50 4.36 5.21
C LEU A 35 2.72 4.45 3.88
N PRO A 36 1.56 5.16 3.84
CA PRO A 36 0.83 5.31 2.59
C PRO A 36 1.69 5.92 1.48
N ASP A 37 1.56 5.43 0.24
CA ASP A 37 2.40 5.90 -0.89
C ASP A 37 2.30 7.40 -1.12
N SER A 38 1.13 7.99 -0.87
CA SER A 38 0.91 9.44 -0.93
C SER A 38 1.87 10.24 -0.04
N LEU A 39 2.36 9.63 1.04
CA LEU A 39 3.31 10.21 1.99
C LEU A 39 4.74 9.69 1.75
N HIS A 40 4.88 8.40 1.44
CA HIS A 40 6.16 7.73 1.30
C HIS A 40 6.02 6.46 0.47
N ASP A 41 6.11 6.59 -0.86
CA ASP A 41 6.08 5.47 -1.80
C ASP A 41 7.42 4.72 -1.76
N THR A 42 7.40 3.46 -1.29
CA THR A 42 8.56 2.55 -1.30
C THR A 42 8.47 1.47 -2.37
N GLY A 43 7.44 1.50 -3.22
CA GLY A 43 7.15 0.47 -4.22
C GLY A 43 6.87 -0.91 -3.63
N SER A 44 6.66 -1.02 -2.32
CA SER A 44 6.57 -2.31 -1.59
C SER A 44 5.12 -2.77 -1.36
N ASN A 45 4.18 -2.30 -2.19
CA ASN A 45 2.75 -2.56 -2.00
C ASN A 45 2.39 -4.03 -2.20
N LYS A 46 3.10 -4.75 -3.07
CA LYS A 46 2.87 -6.17 -3.31
C LYS A 46 3.30 -7.01 -2.12
N GLU A 47 4.32 -6.57 -1.41
CA GLU A 47 4.92 -7.21 -0.24
C GLU A 47 4.14 -6.90 1.04
N THR A 48 3.47 -5.75 1.10
CA THR A 48 2.69 -5.29 2.27
C THR A 48 1.19 -5.51 2.16
N GLY A 49 0.69 -5.91 0.99
CA GLY A 49 -0.74 -6.09 0.74
C GLY A 49 -1.49 -4.79 0.51
N LYS A 50 -0.79 -3.68 0.29
CA LYS A 50 -1.35 -2.36 -0.01
C LYS A 50 -1.78 -2.20 -1.47
N VAL A 51 -2.54 -3.17 -1.95
CA VAL A 51 -2.98 -3.21 -3.32
C VAL A 51 -4.47 -2.99 -3.34
N SER A 52 -4.92 -1.99 -4.09
CA SER A 52 -6.33 -1.89 -4.40
C SER A 52 -6.74 -3.07 -5.29
N HIS A 53 -7.87 -3.67 -4.95
CA HIS A 53 -8.53 -4.69 -5.74
C HIS A 53 -9.62 -4.10 -6.65
N ALA A 54 -9.68 -2.78 -6.84
CA ALA A 54 -10.61 -2.20 -7.80
C ALA A 54 -10.22 -2.58 -9.25
N THR A 55 -11.20 -3.08 -10.00
CA THR A 55 -11.08 -3.40 -11.43
C THR A 55 -11.75 -2.36 -12.33
N GLY A 56 -12.58 -1.50 -11.75
CA GLY A 56 -13.34 -0.45 -12.45
C GLY A 56 -13.33 0.90 -11.72
N ASP A 57 -14.39 1.69 -11.91
CA ASP A 57 -14.55 3.00 -11.28
C ASP A 57 -14.63 2.86 -9.75
N SER A 58 -13.85 3.68 -9.05
CA SER A 58 -13.85 3.74 -7.59
C SER A 58 -13.99 5.18 -7.12
N LYS A 59 -15.01 5.42 -6.30
CA LYS A 59 -15.25 6.68 -5.59
C LYS A 59 -14.45 6.78 -4.29
N VAL A 60 -13.85 5.67 -3.87
CA VAL A 60 -12.99 5.63 -2.69
C VAL A 60 -11.64 6.28 -3.07
N PRO A 61 -11.07 7.19 -2.27
CA PRO A 61 -9.72 7.69 -2.50
C PRO A 61 -8.71 6.54 -2.56
N LYS A 62 -7.75 6.59 -3.50
CA LYS A 62 -6.80 5.50 -3.75
C LYS A 62 -6.03 5.06 -2.50
N VAL A 63 -5.66 6.02 -1.64
CA VAL A 63 -5.02 5.76 -0.34
C VAL A 63 -5.86 4.85 0.56
N LEU A 64 -7.19 4.99 0.54
CA LEU A 64 -8.07 4.12 1.30
C LEU A 64 -8.24 2.77 0.61
N GLN A 65 -8.28 2.72 -0.72
CA GLN A 65 -8.32 1.45 -1.43
C GLN A 65 -7.11 0.57 -1.12
N GLU A 66 -5.92 1.16 -1.10
CA GLU A 66 -4.65 0.46 -0.79
C GLU A 66 -4.44 0.26 0.72
N GLY A 67 -5.15 1.01 1.58
CA GLY A 67 -5.02 0.90 3.03
C GLY A 67 -6.05 -0.04 3.68
N LEU A 68 -7.10 -0.41 2.95
CA LEU A 68 -8.15 -1.27 3.48
C LEU A 68 -7.74 -2.75 3.40
N PRO A 69 -8.06 -3.56 4.43
CA PRO A 69 -7.94 -5.00 4.32
C PRO A 69 -8.83 -5.51 3.18
N ALA A 70 -8.37 -6.53 2.46
CA ALA A 70 -9.14 -7.22 1.43
C ALA A 70 -10.56 -7.61 1.87
N SER A 71 -10.75 -7.99 3.14
CA SER A 71 -12.07 -8.30 3.71
C SER A 71 -13.03 -7.12 3.72
N VAL A 72 -12.51 -5.90 3.85
CA VAL A 72 -13.29 -4.66 3.80
C VAL A 72 -13.57 -4.28 2.35
N GLU A 73 -12.59 -4.37 1.45
CA GLU A 73 -12.82 -4.08 0.02
C GLU A 73 -13.95 -4.94 -0.57
N LYS A 74 -14.09 -6.20 -0.15
CA LYS A 74 -15.16 -7.12 -0.58
C LYS A 74 -16.58 -6.72 -0.19
N ILE A 75 -16.74 -5.93 0.87
CA ILE A 75 -18.07 -5.52 1.37
C ILE A 75 -18.46 -4.14 0.88
N VAL A 76 -17.52 -3.38 0.30
CA VAL A 76 -17.84 -2.09 -0.29
C VAL A 76 -18.67 -2.34 -1.56
N PRO A 77 -19.85 -1.72 -1.71
CA PRO A 77 -20.66 -1.90 -2.90
C PRO A 77 -19.90 -1.53 -4.19
N ASN A 78 -20.07 -2.31 -5.27
CA ASN A 78 -19.40 -2.04 -6.56
C ASN A 78 -19.75 -0.66 -7.15
N SER A 79 -20.89 -0.07 -6.76
CA SER A 79 -21.25 1.31 -7.13
C SER A 79 -20.34 2.39 -6.51
N ILE A 80 -19.52 2.00 -5.53
CA ILE A 80 -18.57 2.82 -4.79
C ILE A 80 -17.13 2.33 -5.01
N HIS A 81 -16.89 1.02 -5.05
CA HIS A 81 -15.58 0.42 -5.29
C HIS A 81 -15.76 -0.90 -6.04
N ASP A 82 -15.71 -0.85 -7.38
CA ASP A 82 -15.91 -2.04 -8.20
C ASP A 82 -14.73 -3.00 -8.09
N THR A 83 -14.95 -4.14 -7.45
CA THR A 83 -13.97 -5.23 -7.30
C THR A 83 -14.34 -6.47 -8.12
N SER A 84 -15.33 -6.38 -9.01
CA SER A 84 -15.79 -7.52 -9.81
C SER A 84 -14.64 -8.13 -10.61
N GLY A 85 -14.41 -9.43 -10.43
CA GLY A 85 -13.32 -10.16 -11.10
C GLY A 85 -11.93 -10.00 -10.46
N ALA A 86 -11.80 -9.18 -9.41
CA ALA A 86 -10.56 -9.07 -8.66
C ALA A 86 -10.29 -10.35 -7.85
N LYS A 87 -9.05 -10.84 -7.88
CA LYS A 87 -8.63 -12.01 -7.10
C LYS A 87 -8.03 -11.56 -5.77
N PHE A 88 -8.64 -11.96 -4.67
CA PHE A 88 -8.17 -11.64 -3.33
C PHE A 88 -7.14 -12.67 -2.82
N PRO A 89 -6.36 -12.34 -1.77
CA PRO A 89 -5.32 -13.22 -1.23
C PRO A 89 -5.83 -14.58 -0.72
N ASP A 90 -7.09 -14.66 -0.31
CA ASP A 90 -7.75 -15.91 0.11
C ASP A 90 -8.29 -16.75 -1.05
N GLY A 91 -8.00 -16.35 -2.29
CA GLY A 91 -8.43 -17.03 -3.51
C GLY A 91 -9.87 -16.74 -3.93
N SER A 92 -10.64 -15.96 -3.14
CA SER A 92 -11.97 -15.54 -3.54
C SER A 92 -11.91 -14.47 -4.64
N VAL A 93 -13.01 -14.36 -5.38
CA VAL A 93 -13.16 -13.40 -6.48
C VAL A 93 -14.23 -12.38 -6.10
N GLY A 94 -13.94 -11.10 -6.29
CA GLY A 94 -14.90 -10.02 -6.08
C GLY A 94 -16.13 -10.21 -6.96
N LYS A 95 -17.31 -9.97 -6.36
CA LYS A 95 -18.61 -10.18 -6.99
C LYS A 95 -19.15 -8.85 -7.44
#